data_AF-A0A359E924-F1
#
_entry.id   AF-A0A359E924-F1
#
_cell.length_a   1.000
_cell.length_b   1.000
_cell.length_c   1.000
_cell.angle_alpha   90.00
_cell.angle_beta   90.00
_cell.angle_gamma   90.00
#
_symmetry.space_group_name_H-M   'P 1'
#
loop_
_entity.id
_entity.type
_entity.pdbx_description
1 polymer ?
#
loop_
_entity_poly.entity_id
_entity_poly.type
_entity_poly.pdbx_seq_one_letter_code
_entity_poly.pdbx_strand_id
1 'polypeptide(L)'
;GGFADDTEKKFYLNQDVDEVLSDTDLIPEVNQYDFTDPFVTGQNRINGSLVFGYRFSQTVTSNFEYTLTKVTPKSSAFPPRTNHEIRFNFKIAIQSR
;
A
#
# COMPACT_ATOMS: atom_id res chain seq x y z
N GLY A 1 -13.70 2.10 -6.21
CA GLY A 1 -12.28 1.74 -6.43
C GLY A 1 -11.42 2.86 -5.89
N GLY A 2 -10.34 2.54 -5.20
CA GLY A 2 -9.45 3.52 -4.58
C GLY A 2 -7.99 3.25 -4.94
N PHE A 3 -7.25 4.33 -5.18
CA PHE A 3 -5.80 4.32 -5.41
C PHE A 3 -5.16 5.17 -4.31
N ALA A 4 -4.21 4.59 -3.57
CA ALA A 4 -3.43 5.30 -2.58
C ALA A 4 -1.94 5.07 -2.87
N ASP A 5 -1.21 6.16 -3.08
CA ASP A 5 0.23 6.13 -3.33
C ASP A 5 0.95 6.92 -2.25
N ASP A 6 1.50 6.19 -1.28
CA ASP A 6 2.28 6.77 -0.19
C ASP A 6 3.77 6.66 -0.51
N THR A 7 4.48 7.80 -0.49
CA THR A 7 5.91 7.89 -0.81
C THR A 7 6.61 8.61 0.32
N GLU A 8 7.45 7.88 1.06
CA GLU A 8 8.36 8.45 2.04
C GLU A 8 9.78 8.43 1.49
N LYS A 9 10.45 9.57 1.56
CA LYS A 9 11.89 9.67 1.29
C LYS A 9 12.58 9.88 2.63
N LYS A 10 13.48 8.98 3.00
CA LYS A 10 14.34 9.13 4.18
C LYS A 10 15.77 9.42 3.74
N PHE A 11 16.36 10.44 4.36
CA PHE A 11 17.75 10.86 4.15
C PHE A 11 18.54 10.54 5.42
N TYR A 12 19.74 9.97 5.28
CA TYR A 12 20.60 9.60 6.43
C TYR A 12 21.65 10.67 6.70
N LEU A 13 21.20 11.85 7.15
CA LEU A 13 22.06 13.03 7.36
C LEU A 13 23.31 12.75 8.22
N ASN A 14 23.17 11.93 9.29
CA ASN A 14 24.31 11.62 10.16
C ASN A 14 25.37 10.77 9.46
N GLN A 15 24.95 9.82 8.61
CA GLN A 15 25.87 8.94 7.89
C GLN A 15 26.61 9.72 6.81
N ASP A 16 25.89 10.58 6.08
CA ASP A 16 26.49 11.44 5.06
C ASP A 16 27.48 12.45 5.69
N VAL A 17 27.18 12.98 6.88
CA VAL A 17 28.07 13.92 7.61
C VAL A 17 29.30 13.20 8.17
N ASP A 18 29.15 12.01 8.74
CA ASP A 18 30.26 11.21 9.25
C ASP A 18 31.21 10.78 8.13
N GLU A 19 30.69 10.43 6.95
CA GLU A 19 31.48 10.10 5.76
C GLU A 19 32.30 11.30 5.28
N VAL A 20 31.67 12.47 5.15
CA VAL A 20 32.34 13.73 4.75
C VAL A 20 33.42 14.17 5.75
N LEU A 21 33.18 13.99 7.06
CA LEU A 21 34.13 14.38 8.11
C LEU A 21 35.23 13.33 8.37
N SER A 22 35.09 12.12 7.84
CA SER A 22 36.10 11.06 7.96
C SER A 22 37.24 11.18 6.95
N ASP A 23 37.08 12.00 5.92
CA ASP A 23 38.13 12.26 4.94
C ASP A 23 39.20 13.21 5.49
N THR A 24 40.47 12.93 5.21
CA THR A 24 41.62 13.58 5.87
C THR A 24 42.01 14.90 5.20
N ASP A 25 41.58 15.10 3.96
CA ASP A 25 41.74 16.33 3.17
C ASP A 25 40.36 16.97 2.95
N LEU A 26 39.88 17.71 3.96
CA LEU A 26 38.66 18.51 3.86
C LEU A 26 38.85 19.65 2.85
N ILE A 27 38.52 19.40 1.59
CA ILE A 27 38.50 20.41 0.53
C ILE A 27 37.23 21.27 0.73
N PRO A 28 37.32 22.61 0.85
CA PRO A 28 36.21 23.49 1.24
C PRO A 28 35.11 23.68 0.19
N GLU A 29 35.09 22.87 -0.87
CA GLU A 29 34.11 22.97 -1.94
C GLU A 29 32.93 22.04 -1.62
N VAL A 30 31.73 22.61 -1.46
CA VAL A 30 30.55 21.89 -0.94
C VAL A 30 29.90 20.99 -2.01
N ASN A 31 30.17 21.23 -3.30
CA ASN A 31 29.49 20.58 -4.43
C ASN A 31 30.16 19.27 -4.91
N GLN A 32 31.27 18.86 -4.31
CA GLN A 32 32.04 17.67 -4.69
C GLN A 32 31.66 16.42 -3.88
N TYR A 33 30.79 16.57 -2.88
CA TYR A 33 30.28 15.45 -2.11
C TYR A 33 28.99 14.92 -2.75
N ASP A 34 29.04 13.68 -3.26
CA ASP A 34 27.86 12.96 -3.72
C ASP A 34 27.05 12.51 -2.50
N PHE A 35 25.82 12.99 -2.40
CA PHE A 35 24.89 12.53 -1.36
C PHE A 35 24.46 11.09 -1.65
N THR A 36 24.42 10.24 -0.62
CA THR A 36 23.86 8.91 -0.76
C THR A 36 22.41 8.99 -1.24
N ASP A 37 22.07 8.24 -2.30
CA ASP A 37 20.70 8.23 -2.84
C ASP A 37 19.70 7.91 -1.71
N PRO A 38 18.63 8.73 -1.55
CA PRO A 38 17.70 8.57 -0.44
C PRO A 38 17.00 7.22 -0.51
N PHE A 39 16.84 6.57 0.64
CA PHE A 39 16.07 5.34 0.72
C PHE A 39 14.58 5.68 0.53
N VAL A 40 14.03 5.29 -0.63
CA VAL A 40 12.62 5.50 -0.96
C VAL A 40 11.79 4.37 -0.34
N THR A 41 11.03 4.69 0.69
CA THR A 41 10.04 3.80 1.30
C THR A 41 8.63 4.20 0.86
N GLY A 42 7.69 3.27 0.93
CA GLY A 42 6.31 3.57 0.53
C GLY A 42 5.52 2.33 0.13
N GLN A 43 4.22 2.53 -0.02
CA GLN A 43 3.28 1.47 -0.38
C GLN A 43 2.28 2.01 -1.39
N ASN A 44 2.24 1.38 -2.56
CA ASN A 44 1.16 1.56 -3.52
C ASN A 44 0.03 0.57 -3.18
N ARG A 45 -1.19 1.07 -3.00
CA ARG A 45 -2.38 0.26 -2.71
C ARG A 45 -3.47 0.50 -3.73
N ILE A 46 -3.90 -0.58 -4.37
CA ILE A 46 -5.02 -0.60 -5.32
C ILE A 46 -6.14 -1.43 -4.70
N ASN A 47 -7.30 -0.80 -4.53
CA ASN A 47 -8.51 -1.43 -3.99
C ASN A 47 -9.63 -1.42 -5.03
N GLY A 48 -10.12 -2.61 -5.39
CA GLY A 48 -11.28 -2.80 -6.25
C GLY A 48 -12.34 -3.61 -5.52
N SER A 49 -13.61 -3.28 -5.71
CA SER A 49 -14.73 -4.03 -5.13
C SER A 49 -15.86 -4.13 -6.14
N LEU A 50 -16.48 -5.30 -6.22
CA LEU A 50 -17.68 -5.58 -7.01
C LEU A 50 -18.73 -6.16 -6.07
N VAL A 51 -19.93 -5.59 -6.10
CA VAL A 51 -21.06 -6.02 -5.26
C VAL A 51 -22.25 -6.28 -6.17
N PHE A 52 -22.81 -7.48 -6.08
CA PHE A 52 -24.00 -7.91 -6.79
C PHE A 52 -25.05 -8.41 -5.81
N GLY A 53 -26.10 -7.63 -5.62
CA GLY A 53 -27.26 -8.00 -4.81
C GLY A 53 -28.40 -8.48 -5.68
N TYR A 54 -29.02 -9.60 -5.32
CA TYR A 54 -30.27 -10.06 -5.93
C TYR A 54 -31.33 -10.36 -4.87
N ARG A 55 -32.51 -9.79 -5.06
CA ARG A 55 -33.68 -10.06 -4.21
C ARG A 55 -34.64 -10.98 -4.95
N PHE A 56 -34.70 -12.25 -4.53
CA PHE A 56 -35.64 -13.23 -5.07
C PHE A 56 -37.07 -12.93 -4.63
N SER A 57 -37.26 -12.49 -3.38
CA SER A 57 -38.57 -12.12 -2.83
C SER A 57 -38.43 -11.15 -1.66
N GLN A 58 -39.55 -10.74 -1.05
CA GLN A 58 -39.50 -9.97 0.21
C GLN A 58 -38.82 -10.74 1.35
N THR A 59 -38.79 -12.08 1.27
CA THR A 59 -38.23 -12.97 2.28
C THR A 59 -36.83 -13.46 1.93
N VAL A 60 -36.46 -13.57 0.66
CA VAL A 60 -35.19 -14.15 0.23
C VAL A 60 -34.33 -13.12 -0.52
N THR A 61 -33.14 -12.87 0.03
CA THR A 61 -32.14 -11.96 -0.55
C THR A 61 -30.78 -12.65 -0.59
N SER A 62 -30.02 -12.37 -1.64
CA SER A 62 -28.64 -12.82 -1.82
C SER A 62 -27.76 -11.64 -2.15
N ASN A 63 -26.54 -11.64 -1.65
CA ASN A 63 -25.51 -10.68 -2.00
C ASN A 63 -24.19 -11.40 -2.24
N PHE A 64 -23.59 -11.11 -3.38
CA PHE A 64 -22.24 -11.52 -3.74
C PHE A 64 -21.33 -10.29 -3.71
N GLU A 65 -20.23 -10.38 -2.98
CA GLU A 65 -19.22 -9.34 -2.90
C GLU A 65 -17.85 -9.94 -3.21
N TYR A 66 -17.12 -9.26 -4.09
CA TYR A 66 -15.76 -9.57 -4.45
C TYR A 66 -14.89 -8.35 -4.24
N THR A 67 -13.88 -8.47 -3.37
CA THR A 67 -12.95 -7.39 -3.05
C THR A 67 -11.54 -7.82 -3.40
N LEU A 68 -10.88 -7.02 -4.23
CA LEU A 68 -9.49 -7.15 -4.63
C LEU A 68 -8.67 -6.07 -3.94
N THR A 69 -7.65 -6.48 -3.20
CA THR A 69 -6.67 -5.57 -2.60
C THR A 69 -5.28 -5.94 -3.09
N LYS A 70 -4.61 -5.04 -3.80
CA LYS A 70 -3.22 -5.20 -4.22
C LYS A 70 -2.35 -4.19 -3.51
N VAL A 71 -1.29 -4.68 -2.89
CA VAL A 71 -0.29 -3.91 -2.17
C VAL A 71 1.05 -4.15 -2.84
N THR A 72 1.61 -3.09 -3.43
CA THR A 72 2.95 -3.11 -4.02
C THR A 72 3.86 -2.19 -3.19
N PRO A 73 4.76 -2.75 -2.37
CA PRO A 73 5.73 -1.95 -1.63
C PRO A 73 6.74 -1.32 -2.62
N LYS A 74 7.18 -0.09 -2.33
CA LYS A 74 8.19 0.62 -3.12
C LYS A 74 9.63 0.24 -2.73
N SER A 75 9.80 -0.43 -1.58
CA SER A 75 11.09 -0.97 -1.12
C SER A 75 11.25 -2.44 -1.52
N SER A 76 12.45 -2.85 -1.95
CA SER A 76 12.76 -4.21 -2.41
C SER A 76 12.71 -5.27 -1.30
N ALA A 77 12.70 -4.84 -0.03
CA ALA A 77 12.72 -5.73 1.14
C ALA A 77 11.42 -6.51 1.36
N PHE A 78 10.31 -6.12 0.72
CA PHE A 78 9.01 -6.77 0.89
C PHE A 78 8.42 -7.20 -0.45
N PRO A 79 7.93 -8.44 -0.58
CA PRO A 79 7.23 -8.86 -1.79
C PRO A 79 5.86 -8.20 -1.90
N PRO A 80 5.37 -7.93 -3.12
CA PRO A 80 4.00 -7.47 -3.34
C PRO A 80 3.00 -8.52 -2.87
N ARG A 81 1.87 -8.07 -2.32
CA ARG A 81 0.80 -8.91 -1.80
C ARG A 81 -0.50 -8.60 -2.53
N THR A 82 -1.19 -9.64 -2.96
CA THR A 82 -2.53 -9.53 -3.54
C THR A 82 -3.48 -10.37 -2.71
N ASN A 83 -4.58 -9.77 -2.27
CA ASN A 83 -5.63 -10.45 -1.52
C ASN A 83 -6.93 -10.42 -2.32
N HIS A 84 -7.61 -11.56 -2.34
CA HIS A 84 -8.87 -11.78 -3.01
C HIS A 84 -9.87 -12.23 -1.94
N GLU A 85 -10.85 -11.38 -1.66
CA GLU A 85 -11.88 -11.67 -0.69
C GLU A 85 -13.20 -11.89 -1.40
N ILE A 86 -13.84 -13.02 -1.11
CA ILE A 86 -15.10 -13.43 -1.72
C ILE A 86 -16.11 -13.66 -0.61
N ARG A 87 -17.22 -12.90 -0.62
CA ARG A 87 -18.31 -13.04 0.34
C ARG A 87 -19.61 -13.37 -0.37
N PHE A 88 -20.22 -14.46 0.05
CA PHE A 88 -21.59 -14.82 -0.33
C PHE A 88 -22.47 -14.72 0.91
N ASN A 89 -23.47 -13.87 0.84
CA ASN A 89 -24.45 -13.68 1.90
C ASN A 89 -25.81 -14.12 1.39
N PHE A 90 -26.46 -15.02 2.11
CA PHE A 90 -27.83 -15.43 1.84
C PHE A 90 -28.68 -15.16 3.07
N LYS A 91 -29.80 -14.46 2.89
CA LYS A 91 -30.69 -14.06 3.97
C LYS A 91 -32.12 -14.49 3.66
N ILE A 92 -32.68 -15.26 4.59
CA ILE A 92 -34.09 -15.68 4.62
C ILE A 92 -34.76 -14.98 5.82
N ALA A 93 -35.75 -14.13 5.56
CA ALA A 93 -36.61 -13.57 6.59
C ALA A 93 -37.87 -14.43 6.70
N ILE A 94 -38.06 -15.08 7.85
CA ILE A 94 -39.27 -15.84 8.16
C ILE A 94 -40.15 -14.94 9.03
N GLN A 95 -41.37 -14.69 8.57
CA GLN A 95 -42.40 -13.98 9.35
C GLN A 95 -43.55 -14.95 9.59
N SER A 96 -43.82 -15.26 10.85
CA SER A 96 -45.04 -15.95 11.27
C SER A 96 -46.04 -14.91 11.75
N ARG A 97 -47.30 -15.00 11.30
CA ARG A 97 -48.43 -14.32 11.93
C ARG A 97 -49.09 -15.24 12.93
#